data_AF-A0A2T2TJ31-F1
#
_entry.id   AF-A0A2T2TJ31-F1
#
_cell.length_a   1.000
_cell.length_b   1.000
_cell.length_c   1.000
_cell.angle_alpha   90.00
_cell.angle_beta   90.00
_cell.angle_gamma   90.00
#
_symmetry.space_group_name_H-M   'P 1'
#
loop_
_entity.id
_entity.type
_entity.pdbx_description
1 polymer ?
#
loop_
_entity_poly.entity_id
_entity_poly.type
_entity_poly.pdbx_seq_one_letter_code
_entity_poly.pdbx_strand_id
1 'polypeptide(L)' 'LNRDLEVVGVVFDSNIQALPNTFLYRSRAARTISVDARGILEALEDIYEADRLVGEITGSMRAPAEADVSGAASSE' A
#
# COMPACT_ATOMS: atom_id res chain seq x y z
N LEU A 1 1.93 -0.06 -13.24
CA LEU A 1 0.55 -0.04 -13.76
C LEU A 1 0.25 -1.37 -14.44
N ASN A 2 -1.01 -1.79 -14.50
CA ASN A 2 -1.42 -2.92 -15.35
C ASN A 2 -1.65 -2.45 -16.81
N ARG A 3 -2.22 -3.33 -17.66
CA ARG A 3 -2.46 -3.05 -19.08
C ARG A 3 -3.49 -1.94 -19.32
N ASP A 4 -4.35 -1.70 -18.33
CA ASP A 4 -5.44 -0.72 -18.35
C ASP A 4 -5.05 0.59 -17.63
N LEU A 5 -3.76 0.78 -17.35
CA LEU A 5 -3.20 1.96 -16.67
C LEU A 5 -3.61 2.11 -15.20
N GLU A 6 -4.05 1.04 -14.54
CA GLU A 6 -4.41 1.05 -13.12
C GLU A 6 -3.18 0.82 -12.23
N VAL A 7 -3.19 1.40 -11.03
CA VAL A 7 -2.13 1.22 -10.03
C VAL A 7 -2.22 -0.17 -9.40
N VAL A 8 -1.13 -0.94 -9.50
CA VAL A 8 -1.01 -2.29 -8.90
C VAL A 8 0.10 -2.39 -7.84
N GLY A 9 0.90 -1.34 -7.69
CA GLY A 9 2.01 -1.29 -6.75
C GLY A 9 2.92 -0.11 -7.00
N VAL A 10 3.81 0.15 -6.04
CA VAL A 10 4.76 1.27 -6.04
C VAL A 10 6.17 0.73 -5.99
N VAL A 11 7.04 1.22 -6.88
CA VAL A 11 8.46 0.83 -6.90
C VAL A 11 9.14 1.29 -5.62
N PHE A 12 9.85 0.38 -4.97
CA PHE A 12 10.64 0.67 -3.76
C PHE A 12 12.14 0.52 -4.05
N ASP A 13 12.53 -0.60 -4.68
CA ASP A 13 13.93 -0.91 -4.92
C ASP A 13 14.09 -1.87 -6.13
N SER A 14 15.22 -2.55 -6.20
CA SER A 14 15.61 -3.55 -7.17
C SER A 14 16.41 -4.65 -6.49
N ASN A 15 16.57 -5.79 -7.17
CA ASN A 15 17.45 -6.86 -6.66
C ASN A 15 18.94 -6.53 -6.88
N ILE A 16 19.83 -7.25 -6.19
CA ILE A 16 21.29 -7.03 -6.27
C ILE A 16 21.85 -7.12 -7.70
N GLN A 17 21.24 -7.94 -8.57
CA GLN A 17 21.63 -8.07 -9.97
C GLN A 17 21.36 -6.81 -10.79
N ALA A 18 20.56 -5.87 -10.28
CA ALA A 18 20.30 -4.57 -10.88
C ALA A 18 21.37 -3.52 -10.56
N LEU A 19 22.28 -3.73 -9.60
CA LEU A 19 23.33 -2.75 -9.25
C LEU A 19 24.15 -2.25 -10.47
N PRO A 20 24.52 -3.09 -11.45
CA PRO A 20 25.22 -2.62 -12.64
C PRO A 20 24.38 -1.75 -13.58
N ASN A 21 23.04 -1.76 -13.46
CA ASN A 21 22.13 -1.01 -14.34
C ASN A 21 22.30 0.50 -14.24
N THR A 22 22.98 1.00 -13.21
CA THR A 22 23.44 2.40 -13.11
C THR A 22 24.30 2.81 -14.31
N PHE A 23 25.07 1.88 -14.87
CA PHE A 23 25.98 2.14 -15.99
C PHE A 23 25.67 1.31 -17.24
N LEU A 24 25.12 0.10 -17.06
CA LEU A 24 24.82 -0.83 -18.16
C LEU A 24 23.52 -1.56 -17.87
N TYR A 25 22.47 -1.20 -18.60
CA TYR A 25 21.18 -1.87 -18.49
C TYR A 25 21.25 -3.34 -18.91
N ARG A 26 20.80 -4.23 -18.02
CA ARG A 26 20.68 -5.68 -18.24
C ARG A 26 19.27 -6.14 -17.86
N SER A 27 18.63 -6.95 -18.72
CA SER A 27 17.25 -7.43 -18.50
C SER A 27 17.15 -8.91 -18.08
N ARG A 28 18.24 -9.68 -18.19
CA ARG A 28 18.22 -11.13 -17.92
C ARG A 28 17.84 -11.45 -16.46
N ALA A 29 18.54 -10.84 -15.50
CA ALA A 29 18.40 -11.15 -14.06
C ALA A 29 17.98 -9.94 -13.20
N ALA A 30 18.22 -8.72 -13.65
CA ALA A 30 17.81 -7.53 -12.90
C ALA A 30 16.28 -7.43 -12.85
N ARG A 31 15.73 -7.18 -11.67
CA ARG A 31 14.29 -7.02 -11.44
C ARG A 31 14.06 -5.83 -10.53
N THR A 32 13.04 -5.06 -10.86
CA THR A 32 12.46 -4.06 -9.97
C THR A 32 11.66 -4.78 -8.88
N ILE A 33 11.75 -4.27 -7.66
CA ILE A 33 10.98 -4.69 -6.50
C ILE A 33 9.95 -3.59 -6.22
N SER A 34 8.69 -3.99 -6.06
CA SER A 34 7.58 -3.08 -5.81
C SER A 34 6.75 -3.62 -4.65
N VAL A 35 6.16 -2.70 -3.89
CA VAL A 35 5.16 -3.03 -2.88
C VAL A 35 3.81 -3.17 -3.57
N ASP A 36 3.11 -4.27 -3.32
CA ASP A 36 1.77 -4.53 -3.88
C ASP A 36 0.75 -3.54 -3.31
N ALA A 37 -0.08 -2.95 -4.17
CA ALA A 37 -1.08 -1.97 -3.74
C ALA A 37 -2.05 -2.53 -2.68
N ARG A 38 -2.36 -3.83 -2.71
CA ARG A 38 -3.23 -4.48 -1.71
C ARG A 38 -2.57 -4.52 -0.34
N GLY A 39 -1.26 -4.76 -0.29
CA GLY A 39 -0.51 -4.74 0.97
C GLY A 39 -0.40 -3.34 1.57
N ILE A 40 -0.35 -2.31 0.73
CA ILE A 40 -0.40 -0.91 1.19
C ILE A 40 -1.78 -0.60 1.80
N LEU A 41 -2.87 -1.01 1.13
CA LEU A 41 -4.23 -0.79 1.64
C LEU A 41 -4.46 -1.51 2.97
N GLU A 42 -4.08 -2.78 3.07
CA GLU A 42 -4.17 -3.56 4.33
C GLU A 42 -3.42 -2.88 5.47
N ALA A 43 -2.18 -2.44 5.22
CA ALA A 43 -1.41 -1.75 6.26
C ALA A 43 -2.08 -0.44 6.70
N LEU A 44 -2.64 0.32 5.76
CA LEU A 44 -3.35 1.56 6.07
C LEU A 44 -4.64 1.30 6.85
N GLU A 45 -5.39 0.26 6.52
CA GLU A 45 -6.66 -0.09 7.19
C GLU A 45 -6.40 -0.70 8.58
N ASP A 46 -5.66 -1.80 8.65
CA ASP A 46 -5.62 -2.64 9.87
C ASP A 46 -4.43 -2.37 10.80
N ILE A 47 -3.35 -1.77 10.30
CA ILE A 47 -2.15 -1.48 11.13
C ILE A 47 -2.12 -0.02 11.55
N TYR A 48 -2.46 0.89 10.63
CA TYR A 48 -2.38 2.33 10.85
C TYR A 48 -3.73 2.99 11.16
N GLU A 49 -4.85 2.26 11.06
CA GLU A 49 -6.20 2.78 11.34
C GLU A 49 -6.48 4.08 10.56
N ALA A 50 -6.02 4.15 9.31
CA ALA A 50 -6.03 5.33 8.46
C ALA A 50 -7.20 5.32 7.46
N ASP A 51 -8.41 5.03 7.94
CA ASP A 51 -9.63 4.85 7.12
C ASP A 51 -9.89 5.99 6.13
N ARG A 52 -9.61 7.23 6.56
CA ARG A 52 -9.76 8.41 5.70
C ARG A 52 -8.92 8.31 4.44
N LEU A 53 -7.67 7.84 4.55
CA LEU A 53 -6.76 7.71 3.41
C LEU A 53 -7.17 6.54 2.53
N VAL A 54 -7.60 5.42 3.12
CA VAL A 54 -8.14 4.27 2.36
C VAL A 54 -9.34 4.73 1.53
N GLY A 55 -10.22 5.54 2.10
CA GLY A 55 -11.38 6.07 1.40
C GLY A 55 -11.03 7.04 0.27
N GLU A 56 -10.06 7.93 0.47
CA GLU A 56 -9.55 8.83 -0.57
C GLU A 56 -8.93 8.04 -1.74
N ILE A 57 -8.11 7.03 -1.45
CA ILE A 57 -7.40 6.23 -2.46
C ILE A 57 -8.34 5.35 -3.27
N THR A 58 -9.31 4.72 -2.62
CA THR A 58 -10.23 3.77 -3.29
C THR A 58 -11.45 4.46 -3.91
N GLY A 59 -11.64 5.75 -3.67
CA GLY A 59 -12.86 6.49 -4.04
C GLY A 59 -14.10 6.03 -3.26
N SER A 60 -13.92 5.16 -2.27
CA SER A 60 -14.98 4.74 -1.37
C SER A 60 -15.01 5.75 -0.21
N MET A 61 -15.98 6.66 -0.15
CA MET A 61 -16.24 7.35 1.10
C MET A 61 -16.78 6.32 2.11
N ARG A 62 -15.88 5.55 2.72
CA ARG A 62 -16.19 4.73 3.87
C ARG A 62 -16.37 5.71 5.01
N ALA A 63 -17.55 5.70 5.63
CA ALA A 63 -17.75 6.42 6.87
C ALA A 63 -16.61 6.04 7.83
N PRO A 64 -16.04 6.99 8.59
CA PRO A 64 -14.98 6.66 9.55
C PRO A 64 -15.44 5.46 10.37
N ALA A 65 -14.56 4.47 10.58
CA ALA A 65 -14.87 3.36 11.48
C ALA A 65 -15.38 3.99 12.78
N GLU A 66 -16.60 3.63 13.19
CA GLU A 66 -17.16 4.16 14.43
C GLU A 66 -16.15 3.85 15.51
N ALA A 67 -15.57 4.91 16.08
CA ALA A 67 -14.67 4.78 17.20
C ALA A 67 -15.34 3.84 18.20
N ASP A 68 -14.64 2.79 18.61
CA ASP A 68 -15.14 1.83 19.59
C ASP A 68 -15.40 2.57 20.92
N VAL A 69 -16.61 3.11 21.06
CA VAL A 69 -17.13 3.65 22.31
C VAL A 69 -17.84 2.52 23.07
N SER A 70 -17.19 1.35 23.22
CA SER A 70 -17.68 0.27 24.09
C SER A 70 -17.05 0.31 25.50
N GLY A 71 -16.18 1.27 25.81
CA GLY A 71 -15.44 1.29 27.08
C GLY A 71 -16.04 2.09 28.26
N ALA A 72 -17.13 2.85 28.08
CA ALA A 72 -17.55 3.85 29.08
C ALA A 72 -19.04 3.76 29.46
N ALA A 73 -19.50 2.60 29.95
CA ALA A 73 -20.79 2.51 30.63
C ALA A 73 -20.86 1.26 31.53
N SER A 74 -20.10 1.26 32.63
CA SER A 74 -20.33 0.32 33.75
C SER A 74 -19.67 0.85 35.02
N SER A 75 -20.22 1.92 35.59
CA SER A 75 -20.05 2.28 37.00
C SER A 75 -21.02 3.41 37.37
N GLU A 76 -22.26 3.03 37.65
CA GLU A 76 -23.20 3.73 38.54
C GLU A 76 -23.84 2.70 39.47
#